data_AF-A0A8H7CR07-F1
#
_entry.id   AF-A0A8H7CR07-F1
#
_cell.length_a   1.000
_cell.length_b   1.000
_cell.length_c   1.000
_cell.angle_alpha   90.00
_cell.angle_beta   90.00
_cell.angle_gamma   90.00
#
_symmetry.space_group_name_H-M   'P 1'
#
loop_
_entity.id
_entity.type
_entity.pdbx_description
1 polymer ?
#
loop_
_entity_poly.entity_id
_entity_poly.type
_entity_poly.pdbx_seq_one_letter_code
_entity_poly.pdbx_strand_id
1 'polypeptide(L)'
;MGQLVFNNRSLTSLRLHHSSPRWSEIWDILRDQQVHLTELVTDTVTDELIAYLSVCSGLQRLTFRSIDSDLEAESETENDRLAGIFFDSVLPRHAHSLVQFSCFPHFECRFSFSAHNAHVISTLQRVSQLDMTVNSIDVPDDAHPDLFSGQNAVVRLLEICAQLPALCHFGIYGGLSALLIGRKKDR
;
A
#
# COMPACT_ATOMS: atom_id res chain seq x y z
N MET A 1 -24.81 7.64 3.98
CA MET A 1 -23.50 7.41 4.61
C MET A 1 -22.78 8.72 4.93
N GLY A 2 -22.68 9.68 3.99
CA GLY A 2 -22.07 10.99 4.25
C GLY A 2 -22.56 11.70 5.52
N GLN A 3 -23.88 11.68 5.81
CA GLN A 3 -24.44 12.26 7.05
C GLN A 3 -23.93 11.62 8.36
N LEU A 4 -23.58 10.34 8.37
CA LEU A 4 -23.06 9.66 9.57
C LEU A 4 -21.61 10.06 9.86
N VAL A 5 -20.80 10.22 8.80
CA VAL A 5 -19.43 10.73 8.92
C VAL A 5 -19.44 12.22 9.29
N PHE A 6 -20.32 13.00 8.66
CA PHE A 6 -20.47 14.43 8.89
C PHE A 6 -20.72 14.79 10.37
N ASN A 7 -21.47 13.96 11.09
CA ASN A 7 -21.81 14.21 12.50
C ASN A 7 -20.79 13.67 13.51
N ASN A 8 -19.75 12.95 13.08
CA ASN A 8 -18.83 12.27 13.99
C ASN A 8 -17.39 12.78 13.86
N ARG A 9 -17.12 13.93 14.48
CA ARG A 9 -15.77 14.55 14.51
C ARG A 9 -14.75 13.78 15.34
N SER A 10 -15.19 12.82 16.15
CA SER A 10 -14.31 11.94 16.92
C SER A 10 -13.97 10.63 16.19
N LEU A 11 -14.31 10.53 14.90
CA LEU A 11 -13.97 9.34 14.12
C LEU A 11 -12.45 9.25 13.95
N THR A 12 -11.85 8.20 14.51
CA THR A 12 -10.39 7.96 14.45
C THR A 12 -10.02 6.71 13.67
N SER A 13 -10.99 5.86 13.34
CA SER A 13 -10.79 4.61 12.62
C SER A 13 -11.87 4.46 11.55
N LEU A 14 -11.45 4.15 10.32
CA LEU A 14 -12.34 3.85 9.22
C LEU A 14 -11.89 2.57 8.52
N ARG A 15 -12.86 1.67 8.29
CA ARG A 15 -12.63 0.43 7.56
C ARG A 15 -13.64 0.31 6.44
N LEU A 16 -13.14 0.34 5.21
CA LEU A 16 -13.90 0.22 3.99
C LEU A 16 -13.53 -1.10 3.32
N HIS A 17 -14.55 -1.87 2.98
CA HIS A 17 -14.43 -3.11 2.23
C HIS A 17 -15.44 -3.06 1.10
N HIS A 18 -15.06 -3.60 -0.04
CA HIS A 18 -15.77 -3.51 -1.32
C HIS A 18 -16.07 -2.05 -1.67
N SER A 19 -15.03 -1.23 -1.66
CA SER A 19 -15.13 0.20 -1.93
C SER A 19 -15.81 0.42 -3.28
N SER A 20 -16.94 1.10 -3.24
CA SER A 20 -17.71 1.53 -4.41
C SER A 20 -17.20 2.91 -4.87
N PRO A 21 -17.40 3.30 -6.13
CA PRO A 21 -17.18 4.68 -6.57
C PRO A 21 -17.91 5.72 -5.69
N ARG A 22 -19.00 5.31 -5.02
CA ARG A 22 -19.79 6.14 -4.10
C ARG A 22 -19.07 6.52 -2.79
N TRP A 23 -17.88 5.97 -2.52
CA TRP A 23 -17.13 6.30 -1.31
C TRP A 23 -16.22 7.52 -1.50
N SER A 24 -16.07 8.05 -2.73
CA SER A 24 -15.31 9.28 -2.99
C SER A 24 -15.76 10.45 -2.12
N GLU A 25 -17.08 10.63 -1.98
CA GLU A 25 -17.69 11.67 -1.15
C GLU A 25 -17.25 11.61 0.32
N ILE A 26 -16.88 10.44 0.84
CA ILE A 26 -16.45 10.31 2.24
C ILE A 26 -15.09 10.97 2.45
N TRP A 27 -14.18 10.88 1.48
CA TRP A 27 -12.87 11.52 1.58
C TRP A 27 -13.00 13.05 1.58
N ASP A 28 -13.89 13.59 0.74
CA ASP A 28 -14.19 15.01 0.71
C ASP A 28 -14.79 15.47 2.04
N ILE A 29 -15.76 14.74 2.59
CA ILE A 29 -16.37 15.08 3.89
C ILE A 29 -15.34 15.05 5.02
N LEU A 30 -14.49 14.01 5.08
CA LEU A 30 -13.46 13.90 6.12
C LEU A 30 -12.44 15.04 6.00
N ARG A 31 -12.07 15.39 4.77
CA ARG A 31 -11.17 16.52 4.49
C ARG A 31 -11.79 17.84 4.93
N ASP A 32 -13.02 18.12 4.51
CA ASP A 32 -13.72 19.37 4.77
C ASP A 32 -14.03 19.56 6.26
N GLN A 33 -14.30 18.47 6.98
CA GLN A 33 -14.51 18.48 8.43
C GLN A 33 -13.22 18.39 9.25
N GLN A 34 -12.05 18.32 8.60
CA GLN A 34 -10.74 18.15 9.26
C GLN A 34 -10.71 16.95 10.21
N VAL A 35 -11.33 15.84 9.81
CA VAL A 35 -11.30 14.60 10.59
C VAL A 35 -9.99 13.88 10.29
N HIS A 36 -9.18 13.67 11.33
CA HIS A 36 -7.88 13.01 11.22
C HIS A 36 -7.98 11.56 11.67
N LEU A 37 -7.97 10.64 10.71
CA LEU A 37 -7.94 9.22 11.00
C LEU A 37 -6.57 8.80 11.56
N THR A 38 -6.62 7.96 12.58
CA THR A 38 -5.46 7.24 13.13
C THR A 38 -5.35 5.83 12.56
N GLU A 39 -6.46 5.27 12.05
CA GLU A 39 -6.50 3.97 11.41
C GLU A 39 -7.35 4.00 10.15
N LEU A 40 -6.81 3.45 9.07
CA LEU A 40 -7.50 3.27 7.80
C LEU A 40 -7.25 1.86 7.26
N VAL A 41 -8.35 1.17 6.94
CA VAL A 41 -8.35 -0.05 6.12
C VAL A 41 -9.21 0.22 4.89
N THR A 42 -8.67 -0.01 3.70
CA THR A 42 -9.41 0.15 2.45
C THR A 42 -8.91 -0.85 1.40
N ASP A 43 -9.78 -1.17 0.45
CA ASP A 43 -9.48 -2.00 -0.70
C ASP A 43 -9.55 -1.26 -2.03
N THR A 44 -9.52 0.07 -1.99
CA THR A 44 -9.36 0.89 -3.18
C THR A 44 -8.56 2.14 -2.81
N VAL A 45 -7.65 2.52 -3.70
CA VAL A 45 -6.94 3.80 -3.65
C VAL A 45 -7.46 4.65 -4.80
N THR A 46 -7.92 5.86 -4.50
CA THR A 46 -8.42 6.83 -5.49
C THR A 46 -7.71 8.17 -5.31
N ASP A 47 -7.84 9.07 -6.29
CA ASP A 47 -7.32 10.43 -6.17
C ASP A 47 -7.87 11.17 -4.96
N GLU A 48 -9.15 10.99 -4.62
CA GLU A 48 -9.77 11.65 -3.46
C GLU A 48 -9.20 11.13 -2.14
N LEU A 49 -8.92 9.81 -2.06
CA LEU A 49 -8.23 9.24 -0.91
C LEU A 49 -6.81 9.82 -0.79
N ILE A 50 -6.07 9.88 -1.90
CA ILE A 50 -4.72 10.46 -1.94
C ILE A 50 -4.77 11.93 -1.51
N ALA A 51 -5.73 12.70 -2.01
CA ALA A 51 -5.94 14.09 -1.63
C ALA A 51 -6.22 14.23 -0.13
N TYR A 52 -7.09 13.40 0.43
CA TYR A 52 -7.36 13.37 1.87
C TYR A 52 -6.10 13.04 2.69
N LEU A 53 -5.39 11.97 2.32
CA LEU A 53 -4.17 11.54 3.02
C LEU A 53 -3.01 12.53 2.90
N SER A 54 -3.00 13.35 1.83
CA SER A 54 -1.98 14.38 1.61
C SER A 54 -2.12 15.58 2.54
N VAL A 55 -3.33 15.89 3.01
CA VAL A 55 -3.57 17.03 3.91
C VAL A 55 -3.62 16.64 5.38
N CYS A 56 -3.71 15.35 5.69
CA CYS A 56 -3.66 14.84 7.05
C CYS A 56 -2.26 14.29 7.41
N SER A 57 -2.03 14.11 8.71
CA SER A 57 -0.87 13.44 9.29
C SER A 57 -1.33 12.75 10.58
N GLY A 58 -0.49 11.90 11.16
CA GLY A 58 -0.84 11.21 12.41
C GLY A 58 -1.48 9.85 12.21
N LEU A 59 -1.57 9.36 10.97
CA LEU A 59 -2.03 8.00 10.70
C LEU A 59 -1.07 7.00 11.36
N GLN A 60 -1.63 6.08 12.16
CA GLN A 60 -0.88 5.08 12.91
C GLN A 60 -0.98 3.69 12.27
N ARG A 61 -2.12 3.37 11.66
CA ARG A 61 -2.36 2.09 10.99
C ARG A 61 -2.93 2.33 9.62
N LEU A 62 -2.25 1.84 8.59
CA LEU A 62 -2.72 1.89 7.21
C LEU A 62 -2.68 0.49 6.62
N THR A 63 -3.81 0.07 6.04
CA THR A 63 -3.91 -1.21 5.37
C THR A 63 -4.62 -1.06 4.03
N PHE A 64 -3.88 -1.36 2.97
CA PHE A 64 -4.38 -1.52 1.61
C PHE A 64 -4.52 -3.00 1.30
N ARG A 65 -5.71 -3.45 0.91
CA ARG A 65 -5.99 -4.86 0.56
C ARG A 65 -6.66 -4.93 -0.80
N SER A 66 -6.14 -5.69 -1.73
CA SER A 66 -6.77 -5.95 -3.03
C SER A 66 -7.14 -4.67 -3.82
N ILE A 67 -6.24 -3.67 -3.79
CA ILE A 67 -6.50 -2.30 -4.28
C ILE A 67 -6.66 -2.11 -5.79
N ASP A 68 -6.49 -3.17 -6.57
CA ASP A 68 -6.42 -3.23 -8.03
C ASP A 68 -7.30 -4.38 -8.56
N SER A 69 -8.47 -4.61 -7.95
CA SER A 69 -9.38 -5.69 -8.34
C SER A 69 -9.98 -5.54 -9.75
N ASP A 70 -9.86 -4.37 -10.37
CA ASP A 70 -10.40 -4.10 -11.70
C ASP A 70 -9.35 -4.41 -12.78
N LEU A 71 -9.59 -5.53 -13.48
CA LEU A 71 -8.70 -6.20 -14.45
C LEU A 71 -8.41 -5.43 -15.76
N GLU A 72 -8.61 -4.12 -15.81
CA GLU A 72 -8.46 -3.35 -17.04
C GLU A 72 -7.04 -2.77 -17.16
N ALA A 73 -6.45 -2.78 -18.36
CA ALA A 73 -5.09 -2.24 -18.59
C ALA A 73 -4.98 -0.74 -18.25
N GLU A 74 -6.09 0.01 -18.35
CA GLU A 74 -6.18 1.39 -17.88
C GLU A 74 -6.04 1.47 -16.34
N SER A 75 -6.52 0.45 -15.62
CA SER A 75 -6.35 0.32 -14.17
C SER A 75 -4.88 0.13 -13.80
N GLU A 76 -4.08 -0.62 -14.56
CA GLU A 76 -2.66 -0.84 -14.23
C GLU A 76 -1.86 0.47 -14.26
N THR A 77 -1.99 1.25 -15.34
CA THR A 77 -1.29 2.54 -15.48
C THR A 77 -1.72 3.52 -14.39
N GLU A 78 -3.01 3.52 -14.07
CA GLU A 78 -3.58 4.38 -13.05
C GLU A 78 -3.12 3.98 -11.64
N ASN A 79 -3.09 2.68 -11.33
CA ASN A 79 -2.57 2.14 -10.08
C ASN A 79 -1.09 2.50 -9.89
N ASP A 80 -0.29 2.41 -10.95
CA ASP A 80 1.11 2.81 -10.93
C ASP A 80 1.30 4.31 -10.71
N ARG A 81 0.42 5.15 -11.28
CA ARG A 81 0.39 6.60 -11.03
C ARG A 81 0.05 6.90 -9.58
N LEU A 82 -1.02 6.30 -9.06
CA LEU A 82 -1.47 6.48 -7.68
C LEU A 82 -0.43 5.98 -6.67
N ALA A 83 0.21 4.84 -6.94
CA ALA A 83 1.31 4.32 -6.14
C ALA A 83 2.48 5.30 -6.07
N GLY A 84 2.88 5.87 -7.22
CA GLY A 84 3.93 6.89 -7.27
C GLY A 84 3.61 8.08 -6.38
N ILE A 85 2.41 8.66 -6.52
CA ILE A 85 1.99 9.80 -5.68
C ILE A 85 1.94 9.40 -4.19
N PHE A 86 1.42 8.21 -3.90
CA PHE A 86 1.32 7.71 -2.54
C PHE A 86 2.70 7.59 -1.88
N PHE A 87 3.64 6.88 -2.50
CA PHE A 87 4.97 6.68 -1.91
C PHE A 87 5.79 7.96 -1.91
N ASP A 88 5.75 8.76 -2.97
CA ASP A 88 6.62 9.93 -3.08
C ASP A 88 6.13 11.10 -2.21
N SER A 89 4.82 11.27 -2.06
CA SER A 89 4.23 12.48 -1.45
C SER A 89 3.40 12.24 -0.20
N VAL A 90 2.70 11.10 -0.11
CA VAL A 90 1.75 10.85 0.99
C VAL A 90 2.42 10.12 2.14
N LEU A 91 2.96 8.93 1.90
CA LEU A 91 3.53 8.06 2.93
C LEU A 91 4.62 8.75 3.80
N PRO A 92 5.53 9.58 3.25
CA PRO A 92 6.54 10.29 4.04
C PRO A 92 5.94 11.19 5.13
N ARG A 93 4.75 11.76 4.89
CA ARG A 93 4.06 12.63 5.86
C ARG A 93 3.60 11.88 7.11
N HIS A 94 3.41 10.58 6.99
CA HIS A 94 2.97 9.69 8.06
C HIS A 94 4.14 8.91 8.68
N ALA A 95 5.37 9.04 8.17
CA ALA A 95 6.54 8.26 8.63
C ALA A 95 6.81 8.37 10.14
N HIS A 96 6.47 9.52 10.75
CA HIS A 96 6.68 9.80 12.17
C HIS A 96 5.49 9.40 13.06
N SER A 97 4.41 8.86 12.50
CA SER A 97 3.24 8.40 13.24
C SER A 97 2.88 6.95 12.94
N LEU A 98 3.22 6.46 11.76
CA LEU A 98 2.83 5.15 11.28
C LEU A 98 3.53 4.05 12.08
N VAL A 99 2.73 3.18 12.66
CA VAL A 99 3.14 2.03 13.48
C VAL A 99 2.91 0.73 12.71
N GLN A 100 1.85 0.66 11.91
CA GLN A 100 1.55 -0.48 11.06
C GLN A 100 1.31 -0.02 9.62
N PHE A 101 2.04 -0.64 8.71
CA PHE A 101 1.83 -0.48 7.28
C PHE A 101 1.65 -1.85 6.63
N SER A 102 0.51 -2.04 5.98
CA SER A 102 0.21 -3.26 5.25
C SER A 102 -0.27 -2.92 3.85
N CYS A 103 0.37 -3.47 2.81
CA CYS A 103 0.02 -3.21 1.41
C CYS A 103 -0.02 -4.51 0.60
N PHE A 104 -1.23 -4.91 0.19
CA PHE A 104 -1.49 -6.16 -0.51
C PHE A 104 -2.28 -5.91 -1.79
N PRO A 105 -1.68 -5.42 -2.88
CA PRO A 105 -2.35 -5.43 -4.16
C PRO A 105 -2.70 -6.87 -4.58
N HIS A 106 -3.82 -7.00 -5.30
CA HIS A 106 -4.33 -8.21 -5.92
C HIS A 106 -3.42 -8.69 -7.06
N PHE A 107 -2.92 -7.76 -7.89
CA PHE A 107 -1.94 -7.98 -8.95
C PHE A 107 -0.62 -7.26 -8.65
N GLU A 108 0.40 -7.54 -9.44
CA GLU A 108 1.68 -6.87 -9.31
C GLU A 108 1.60 -5.49 -9.96
N CYS A 109 1.73 -4.45 -9.14
CA CYS A 109 1.84 -3.05 -9.55
C CYS A 109 2.83 -2.34 -8.63
N ARG A 110 3.06 -1.03 -8.85
CA ARG A 110 3.95 -0.22 -8.00
C ARG A 110 3.50 -0.08 -6.55
N PHE A 111 2.33 -0.59 -6.15
CA PHE A 111 2.01 -0.75 -4.73
C PHE A 111 2.81 -1.85 -4.04
N SER A 112 3.35 -2.80 -4.79
CA SER A 112 4.29 -3.80 -4.28
C SER A 112 5.66 -3.20 -4.00
N PHE A 113 6.43 -3.82 -3.11
CA PHE A 113 7.82 -3.43 -2.88
C PHE A 113 8.64 -3.59 -4.16
N SER A 114 9.38 -2.54 -4.51
CA SER A 114 10.49 -2.62 -5.46
C SER A 114 11.49 -1.48 -5.26
N ALA A 115 12.40 -1.30 -6.21
CA ALA A 115 13.44 -0.29 -6.12
C ALA A 115 12.88 1.15 -5.98
N HIS A 116 11.69 1.44 -6.51
CA HIS A 116 11.12 2.79 -6.52
C HIS A 116 10.67 3.28 -5.14
N ASN A 117 10.07 2.42 -4.31
CA ASN A 117 9.56 2.78 -2.99
C ASN A 117 10.52 2.44 -1.83
N ALA A 118 11.61 1.73 -2.11
CA ALA A 118 12.59 1.30 -1.11
C ALA A 118 13.11 2.44 -0.21
N HIS A 119 13.43 3.60 -0.78
CA HIS A 119 13.89 4.75 0.01
C HIS A 119 12.80 5.26 0.96
N VAL A 120 11.53 5.26 0.56
CA VAL A 120 10.44 5.75 1.42
C VAL A 120 10.20 4.76 2.56
N ILE A 121 10.21 3.46 2.29
CA ILE A 121 10.00 2.43 3.31
C ILE A 121 11.10 2.50 4.39
N SER A 122 12.35 2.79 4.03
CA SER A 122 13.43 2.94 5.02
C SER A 122 13.29 4.16 5.95
N THR A 123 12.43 5.12 5.61
CA THR A 123 12.16 6.29 6.46
C THR A 123 11.10 6.03 7.54
N LEU A 124 10.45 4.86 7.56
CA LEU A 124 9.33 4.55 8.45
C LEU A 124 9.78 4.16 9.88
N GLN A 125 10.44 5.09 10.57
CA GLN A 125 11.16 4.86 11.82
C GLN A 125 10.32 4.31 12.99
N ARG A 126 8.99 4.50 12.95
CA ARG A 126 8.07 4.03 14.00
C ARG A 126 7.32 2.76 13.65
N VAL A 127 7.48 2.24 12.43
CA VAL A 127 6.76 1.06 11.99
C VAL A 127 7.25 -0.15 12.78
N SER A 128 6.37 -0.73 13.57
CA SER A 128 6.58 -1.98 14.29
C SER A 128 6.08 -3.19 13.53
N GLN A 129 5.14 -2.97 12.59
CA GLN A 129 4.58 -4.01 11.73
C GLN A 129 4.59 -3.58 10.27
N LEU A 130 5.32 -4.32 9.43
CA LEU A 130 5.39 -4.12 7.99
C LEU A 130 4.95 -5.39 7.25
N ASP A 131 3.88 -5.31 6.49
CA ASP A 131 3.42 -6.39 5.62
C ASP A 131 3.32 -5.91 4.18
N MET A 132 3.97 -6.58 3.24
CA MET A 132 3.94 -6.12 1.84
C MET A 132 4.12 -7.24 0.84
N THR A 133 3.56 -7.06 -0.35
CA THR A 133 3.94 -7.86 -1.52
C THR A 133 5.27 -7.39 -2.09
N VAL A 134 5.98 -8.27 -2.80
CA VAL A 134 7.19 -7.92 -3.57
C VAL A 134 6.90 -8.16 -5.03
N ASN A 135 7.34 -7.26 -5.91
CA ASN A 135 7.14 -7.42 -7.35
C ASN A 135 8.02 -8.58 -7.87
N SER A 136 7.41 -9.59 -8.52
CA SER A 136 8.14 -10.77 -9.00
C SER A 136 9.22 -10.44 -10.04
N ILE A 137 9.06 -9.36 -10.82
CA ILE A 137 10.07 -8.95 -11.79
C ILE A 137 11.40 -8.53 -11.14
N ASP A 138 11.36 -8.17 -9.86
CA ASP A 138 12.54 -7.76 -9.09
C ASP A 138 13.10 -8.90 -8.22
N VAL A 139 12.56 -10.12 -8.39
CA VAL A 139 13.05 -11.34 -7.76
C VAL A 139 13.73 -12.19 -8.84
N PRO A 140 15.06 -12.35 -8.79
CA PRO A 140 15.78 -13.16 -9.77
C PRO A 140 15.25 -14.58 -9.84
N ASP A 141 15.06 -15.08 -11.07
CA ASP A 141 14.83 -16.51 -11.31
C ASP A 141 16.17 -17.26 -11.14
N ASP A 142 16.17 -18.33 -10.34
CA ASP A 142 17.33 -19.21 -10.15
C ASP A 142 17.84 -19.79 -11.49
N ALA A 143 16.98 -19.86 -12.52
CA ALA A 143 17.35 -20.31 -13.85
C ALA A 143 18.23 -19.30 -14.63
N HIS A 144 18.14 -18.00 -14.33
CA HIS A 144 18.78 -16.93 -15.12
C HIS A 144 19.32 -15.80 -14.24
N PRO A 145 20.35 -16.06 -13.41
CA PRO A 145 20.91 -15.05 -12.50
C PRO A 145 21.51 -13.84 -13.22
N ASP A 146 21.98 -14.02 -14.47
CA ASP A 146 22.66 -12.97 -15.24
C ASP A 146 21.71 -11.95 -15.90
N LEU A 147 20.39 -12.21 -15.93
CA LEU A 147 19.41 -11.29 -16.53
C LEU A 147 18.97 -10.16 -15.58
N PHE A 148 19.36 -10.22 -14.31
CA PHE A 148 18.96 -9.26 -13.29
C PHE A 148 20.14 -8.31 -12.98
N SER A 149 20.01 -7.06 -13.42
CA SER A 149 20.99 -6.00 -13.12
C SER A 149 20.78 -5.33 -11.75
N GLY A 150 19.76 -5.76 -11.00
CA GLY A 150 19.33 -5.18 -9.73
C GLY A 150 19.56 -6.12 -8.54
N GLN A 151 19.70 -5.52 -7.35
CA GLN A 151 19.70 -6.24 -6.08
C GLN A 151 18.31 -6.85 -5.87
N ASN A 152 18.25 -8.16 -5.58
CA ASN A 152 17.02 -8.91 -5.29
C ASN A 152 16.12 -8.11 -4.32
N ALA A 153 14.88 -7.81 -4.74
CA ALA A 153 13.97 -6.98 -3.97
C ALA A 153 13.64 -7.56 -2.58
N VAL A 154 13.58 -8.89 -2.44
CA VAL A 154 13.42 -9.54 -1.14
C VAL A 154 14.63 -9.23 -0.24
N VAL A 155 15.85 -9.37 -0.77
CA VAL A 155 17.08 -9.06 -0.02
C VAL A 155 17.11 -7.60 0.40
N ARG A 156 16.81 -6.69 -0.52
CA ARG A 156 16.77 -5.24 -0.24
C ARG A 156 15.71 -4.88 0.80
N LEU A 157 14.53 -5.50 0.76
CA LEU A 157 13.49 -5.30 1.76
C LEU A 157 13.94 -5.79 3.13
N LEU A 158 14.61 -6.95 3.21
CA LEU A 158 15.17 -7.47 4.46
C LEU A 158 16.25 -6.55 5.03
N GLU A 159 17.13 -5.99 4.19
CA GLU A 159 18.14 -5.01 4.61
C GLU A 159 17.49 -3.74 5.19
N ILE A 160 16.41 -3.26 4.57
CA ILE A 160 15.64 -2.13 5.10
C ILE A 160 15.00 -2.50 6.44
N CYS A 161 14.37 -3.67 6.54
CA CYS A 161 13.75 -4.14 7.77
C CYS A 161 14.75 -4.19 8.94
N ALA A 162 15.98 -4.63 8.67
CA ALA A 162 17.05 -4.65 9.67
C ALA A 162 17.47 -3.25 10.17
N GLN A 163 17.16 -2.19 9.41
CA GLN A 163 17.46 -0.80 9.76
C GLN A 163 16.28 -0.07 10.42
N LEU A 164 15.07 -0.66 10.42
CA LEU A 164 13.89 -0.06 11.04
C LEU A 164 13.90 -0.34 12.56
N PRO A 165 14.10 0.68 13.41
CA PRO A 165 14.42 0.47 14.83
C PRO A 165 13.24 -0.04 15.66
N ALA A 166 12.00 0.16 15.21
CA ALA A 166 10.80 -0.26 15.91
C ALA A 166 10.24 -1.61 15.41
N LEU A 167 10.77 -2.16 14.32
CA LEU A 167 10.19 -3.30 13.63
C LEU A 167 10.29 -4.58 14.47
N CYS A 168 9.14 -5.20 14.74
CA CYS A 168 9.04 -6.48 15.45
C CYS A 168 8.18 -7.52 14.72
N HIS A 169 7.41 -7.10 13.72
CA HIS A 169 6.64 -7.97 12.84
C HIS A 169 6.91 -7.62 11.38
N PHE A 170 7.19 -8.64 10.58
CA PHE A 170 7.41 -8.50 9.16
C PHE A 170 6.81 -9.68 8.40
N GLY A 171 6.12 -9.39 7.29
CA GLY A 171 5.55 -10.40 6.39
C GLY A 171 5.75 -10.03 4.93
N ILE A 172 6.24 -10.99 4.13
CA ILE A 172 6.27 -10.93 2.67
C ILE A 172 5.17 -11.84 2.13
N TYR A 173 4.38 -11.33 1.19
CA TYR A 173 3.29 -12.06 0.57
C TYR A 173 3.52 -12.13 -0.94
N GLY A 174 3.30 -13.30 -1.53
CA GLY A 174 3.30 -13.43 -2.98
C GLY A 174 2.05 -12.79 -3.57
N GLY A 175 2.18 -12.10 -4.71
CA GLY A 175 1.02 -11.68 -5.50
C GLY A 175 0.18 -12.89 -5.87
N LEU A 176 -1.15 -12.76 -5.86
CA LEU A 176 -2.08 -13.86 -6.19
C LEU A 176 -1.88 -14.37 -7.64
N SER A 177 -1.21 -13.60 -8.50
CA SER A 177 -0.76 -13.99 -9.84
C SER A 177 0.22 -15.17 -9.82
N ALA A 178 1.08 -15.31 -8.80
CA ALA A 178 2.02 -16.43 -8.69
C ALA A 178 1.30 -17.79 -8.46
N LEU A 179 0.08 -17.77 -7.91
CA LEU A 179 -0.72 -18.98 -7.68
C LEU A 179 -1.55 -19.41 -8.90
N LEU A 180 -1.72 -18.55 -9.91
CA LEU A 180 -2.51 -18.87 -11.11
C LEU A 180 -1.67 -19.42 -12.28
N ILE A 181 -0.35 -19.23 -12.28
CA ILE A 181 0.55 -19.80 -13.31
C ILE A 181 0.93 -21.26 -12.98
N GLY A 182 0.72 -21.71 -11.73
CA GLY A 182 1.01 -23.09 -11.29
C GLY A 182 -0.07 -24.16 -11.60
N ARG A 183 -1.19 -23.81 -12.26
CA ARG A 183 -2.30 -24.75 -12.56
C ARG A 183 -2.50 -25.06 -14.05
N LYS A 184 -1.42 -25.11 -14.83
CA LYS A 184 -1.41 -25.86 -16.10
C LYS A 184 -0.21 -26.78 -16.19
N LYS A 185 -0.32 -27.93 -15.53
CA LYS A 185 0.22 -29.19 -16.02
C LYS A 185 -0.79 -30.31 -15.78
N ASP A 186 -0.86 -31.19 -16.77
CA ASP A 186 -1.51 -32.50 -16.80
C ASP A 186 -2.96 -32.54 -17.31
N ARG A 187 -3.07 -32.54 -18.65
CA ARG A 187 -3.65 -33.66 -19.42
C ARG A 187 -3.13 -33.66 -20.86
#